data_AF-S9Q9V5-F1
#
_entry.id   AF-S9Q9V5-F1
#
_cell.length_a   1.000
_cell.length_b   1.000
_cell.length_c   1.000
_cell.angle_alpha   90.00
_cell.angle_beta   90.00
_cell.angle_gamma   90.00
#
_symmetry.space_group_name_H-M   'P 1'
#
loop_
_entity.id
_entity.type
_entity.pdbx_description
1 polymer ?
#
loop_
_entity_poly.entity_id
_entity_poly.type
_entity_poly.pdbx_seq_one_letter_code
_entity_poly.pdbx_strand_id
1 'polypeptide(L)'
;MLRLETSGWKPLPGTSGPNHVFAIGDVHGRDDLLKAALEVIAGIEKAGATKKAIFLGDLIDRGPGGLKALSVARCAWDYAKVEDRVLLFGNHEIMLWEALNESQPPRKGQPTQKGDRARRFEIWRQCGGQAVIDEIEALGYPASTGPDLVSSLRKVSTGDPFRDFRSHHVEGDLFFVHAGIDPLVDREHFLKSPKARYAWVRLPFLIH
;
A
#
# COMPACT_ATOMS: atom_id res chain seq x y z
N MET A 1 -4.87 -6.40 25.56
CA MET A 1 -5.16 -7.52 24.64
C MET A 1 -5.97 -6.94 23.49
N LEU A 2 -5.54 -7.12 22.24
CA LEU A 2 -6.31 -6.67 21.07
C LEU A 2 -7.56 -7.53 20.93
N ARG A 3 -8.72 -6.91 20.67
CA ARG A 3 -9.97 -7.61 20.39
C ARG A 3 -10.21 -7.62 18.89
N LEU A 4 -10.25 -8.81 18.31
CA LEU A 4 -10.60 -9.01 16.92
C LEU A 4 -12.10 -9.30 16.82
N GLU A 5 -12.75 -8.65 15.87
CA GLU A 5 -14.16 -8.88 15.56
C GLU A 5 -14.25 -9.50 14.18
N THR A 6 -15.00 -10.59 14.07
CA THR A 6 -15.28 -11.27 12.81
C THR A 6 -16.77 -11.21 12.52
N SER A 7 -17.12 -10.94 11.27
CA SER A 7 -18.50 -11.12 10.82
C SER A 7 -18.77 -12.58 10.47
N GLY A 8 -20.04 -12.94 10.31
CA GLY A 8 -20.40 -14.18 9.63
C GLY A 8 -19.84 -14.20 8.20
N TRP A 9 -19.56 -15.39 7.70
CA TRP A 9 -19.16 -15.60 6.31
C TRP A 9 -20.27 -15.18 5.35
N LYS A 10 -19.88 -14.57 4.23
CA LYS A 10 -20.77 -14.21 3.13
C LYS A 10 -20.33 -14.93 1.86
N PRO A 11 -21.26 -15.27 0.95
CA PRO A 11 -20.89 -15.74 -0.38
C PRO A 11 -19.99 -14.72 -1.08
N LEU A 12 -18.89 -15.19 -1.66
CA LEU A 12 -18.02 -14.39 -2.52
C LEU A 12 -18.75 -14.17 -3.85
N PRO A 13 -18.88 -12.94 -4.37
CA PRO A 13 -19.57 -12.67 -5.65
C PRO A 13 -18.78 -13.12 -6.90
N GLY A 14 -17.83 -14.05 -6.74
CA GLY A 14 -16.91 -14.52 -7.77
C GLY A 14 -16.07 -15.71 -7.29
N THR A 15 -15.02 -16.06 -8.03
CA THR A 15 -14.11 -17.17 -7.77
C THR A 15 -12.66 -16.67 -7.70
N SER A 16 -11.92 -17.10 -6.68
CA SER A 16 -10.48 -16.82 -6.52
C SER A 16 -9.58 -17.95 -7.06
N GLY A 17 -10.13 -18.86 -7.86
CA GLY A 17 -9.44 -20.07 -8.29
C GLY A 17 -9.10 -21.01 -7.12
N PRO A 18 -7.95 -21.72 -7.16
CA PRO A 18 -7.60 -22.74 -6.15
C PRO A 18 -7.04 -22.14 -4.84
N ASN A 19 -6.95 -20.81 -4.73
CA ASN A 19 -6.29 -20.13 -3.63
C ASN A 19 -7.30 -19.62 -2.60
N HIS A 20 -6.94 -19.73 -1.32
CA HIS A 20 -7.56 -18.95 -0.26
C HIS A 20 -6.96 -17.55 -0.27
N VAL A 21 -7.73 -16.59 -0.77
CA VAL A 21 -7.31 -15.19 -0.90
C VAL A 21 -7.75 -14.38 0.30
N PHE A 22 -6.79 -13.69 0.91
CA PHE A 22 -7.01 -12.75 2.01
C PHE A 22 -6.70 -11.34 1.51
N ALA A 23 -7.73 -10.53 1.31
CA ALA A 23 -7.56 -9.12 1.02
C ALA A 23 -7.43 -8.34 2.33
N ILE A 24 -6.33 -7.62 2.50
CA ILE A 24 -6.00 -6.85 3.70
C ILE A 24 -6.05 -5.37 3.32
N GLY A 25 -6.96 -4.63 3.96
CA GLY A 25 -7.12 -3.18 3.74
C GLY A 25 -6.02 -2.35 4.38
N ASP A 26 -6.32 -1.05 4.55
CA ASP A 26 -5.40 -0.06 5.09
C ASP A 26 -4.83 -0.46 6.46
N VAL A 27 -3.51 -0.36 6.60
CA VAL A 27 -2.80 -0.71 7.84
C VAL A 27 -2.29 0.54 8.56
N HIS A 28 -1.86 1.56 7.82
CA HIS A 28 -1.40 2.83 8.34
C HIS A 28 -0.42 2.72 9.51
N GLY A 29 0.69 2.02 9.29
CA GLY A 29 1.77 1.89 10.26
C GLY A 29 1.37 1.19 11.56
N ARG A 30 0.25 0.46 11.60
CA ARG A 30 -0.14 -0.40 12.70
C ARG A 30 0.34 -1.82 12.47
N ASP A 31 1.66 -2.01 12.51
CA ASP A 31 2.27 -3.32 12.35
C ASP A 31 1.80 -4.33 13.41
N ASP A 32 1.46 -3.84 14.61
CA ASP A 32 0.86 -4.62 15.69
C ASP A 32 -0.52 -5.19 15.30
N LEU A 33 -1.38 -4.38 14.70
CA LEU A 33 -2.70 -4.83 14.22
C LEU A 33 -2.56 -5.75 13.00
N LEU A 34 -1.60 -5.46 12.11
CA LEU A 34 -1.32 -6.31 10.95
C LEU A 34 -0.89 -7.71 11.37
N LYS A 35 0.01 -7.81 12.37
CA LYS A 35 0.43 -9.10 12.94
C LYS A 35 -0.76 -9.85 13.54
N ALA A 36 -1.60 -9.19 14.32
CA ALA A 36 -2.80 -9.80 14.89
C ALA A 36 -3.77 -10.32 13.80
N ALA A 37 -3.94 -9.59 12.70
CA ALA A 37 -4.76 -10.05 11.57
C ALA A 37 -4.12 -11.27 10.86
N LEU A 38 -2.80 -11.25 10.68
CA LEU A 38 -2.06 -12.37 10.09
C LEU A 38 -2.10 -13.62 10.98
N GLU A 39 -2.10 -13.48 12.30
CA GLU A 39 -2.29 -14.59 13.25
C GLU A 39 -3.66 -15.26 13.08
N VAL A 40 -4.73 -14.48 12.86
CA VAL A 40 -6.06 -15.04 12.54
C VAL A 40 -6.00 -15.82 11.22
N ILE A 41 -5.39 -15.23 10.19
CA ILE A 41 -5.22 -15.88 8.89
C ILE A 41 -4.41 -17.18 9.03
N ALA A 42 -3.39 -17.20 9.90
CA ALA A 42 -2.58 -18.39 10.19
C ALA A 42 -3.45 -19.56 10.68
N GLY A 43 -4.42 -19.28 11.55
CA GLY A 43 -5.34 -20.27 12.13
C GLY A 43 -6.41 -20.82 11.17
N ILE A 44 -6.61 -20.20 10.00
CA ILE A 44 -7.58 -20.69 9.00
C ILE A 44 -7.02 -21.93 8.30
N GLU A 45 -7.80 -23.01 8.25
CA GLU A 45 -7.39 -24.26 7.60
C GLU A 45 -7.24 -24.09 6.08
N LYS A 46 -6.21 -24.72 5.51
CA LYS A 46 -5.93 -24.66 4.07
C LYS A 46 -6.88 -25.50 3.24
N ALA A 47 -7.39 -26.63 3.75
CA ALA A 47 -8.24 -27.56 3.01
C ALA A 47 -7.70 -27.92 1.60
N GLY A 48 -6.37 -28.01 1.46
CA GLY A 48 -5.68 -28.27 0.19
C GLY A 48 -5.38 -27.05 -0.69
N ALA A 49 -5.86 -25.85 -0.34
CA ALA A 49 -5.56 -24.59 -1.02
C ALA A 49 -4.25 -23.95 -0.52
N THR A 50 -3.67 -23.08 -1.35
CA THR A 50 -2.58 -22.20 -0.90
C THR A 50 -3.15 -20.89 -0.35
N LYS A 51 -2.47 -20.27 0.62
CA LYS A 51 -2.86 -18.97 1.17
C LYS A 51 -2.17 -17.86 0.39
N LYS A 52 -2.96 -16.94 -0.14
CA LYS A 52 -2.49 -15.74 -0.81
C LYS A 52 -2.96 -14.49 -0.07
N ALA A 53 -2.05 -13.58 0.26
CA ALA A 53 -2.42 -12.28 0.83
C ALA A 53 -2.32 -11.17 -0.22
N ILE A 54 -3.36 -10.36 -0.36
CA ILE A 54 -3.37 -9.17 -1.20
C ILE A 54 -3.50 -7.97 -0.26
N PHE A 55 -2.41 -7.24 -0.09
CA PHE A 55 -2.40 -5.98 0.66
C PHE A 55 -2.86 -4.86 -0.27
N LEU A 56 -3.98 -4.22 0.06
CA LEU A 56 -4.68 -3.29 -0.82
C LEU A 56 -4.05 -1.90 -0.89
N GLY A 57 -2.96 -1.65 -0.14
CA GLY A 57 -2.26 -0.37 -0.07
C GLY A 57 -2.39 0.27 1.30
N ASP A 58 -1.85 1.49 1.44
CA ASP A 58 -1.89 2.28 2.66
C ASP A 58 -1.33 1.51 3.86
N LEU A 59 -0.17 0.89 3.64
CA LEU A 59 0.60 0.17 4.66
C LEU A 59 1.35 1.14 5.57
N ILE A 60 1.80 2.27 5.03
CA ILE A 60 2.61 3.26 5.71
C ILE A 60 1.78 4.45 6.24
N ASP A 61 2.49 5.37 6.90
CA ASP A 61 2.00 6.65 7.42
C ASP A 61 0.97 6.54 8.57
N ARG A 62 0.74 7.67 9.24
CA ARG A 62 -0.18 7.87 10.38
C ARG A 62 0.20 7.11 11.66
N GLY A 63 0.36 5.79 11.59
CA GLY A 63 0.79 4.95 12.71
C GLY A 63 2.33 4.84 12.82
N PRO A 64 2.83 4.41 13.99
CA PRO A 64 4.25 4.51 14.34
C PRO A 64 5.18 3.47 13.70
N GLY A 65 4.64 2.46 13.01
CA GLY A 65 5.39 1.32 12.47
C GLY A 65 5.17 1.11 10.99
N GLY A 66 5.29 2.16 10.17
CA GLY A 66 5.10 2.08 8.71
C GLY A 66 6.10 1.15 8.03
N LEU A 67 7.39 1.30 8.34
CA LEU A 67 8.46 0.46 7.80
C LEU A 67 8.36 -0.97 8.35
N LYS A 68 7.97 -1.12 9.62
CA LYS A 68 7.65 -2.43 10.20
C LYS A 68 6.47 -3.10 9.51
N ALA A 69 5.39 -2.38 9.22
CA ALA A 69 4.23 -2.90 8.51
C ALA A 69 4.60 -3.37 7.09
N LEU A 70 5.42 -2.60 6.37
CA LEU A 70 5.99 -3.03 5.08
C LEU A 70 6.80 -4.33 5.21
N SER A 71 7.65 -4.43 6.25
CA SER A 71 8.42 -5.64 6.50
C SER A 71 7.53 -6.84 6.82
N VAL A 72 6.51 -6.67 7.67
CA VAL A 72 5.53 -7.71 8.01
C VAL A 72 4.79 -8.19 6.77
N ALA A 73 4.32 -7.27 5.92
CA ALA A 73 3.63 -7.61 4.69
C ALA A 73 4.54 -8.39 3.72
N ARG A 74 5.82 -7.98 3.59
CA ARG A 74 6.81 -8.68 2.77
C ARG A 74 7.15 -10.07 3.32
N CYS A 75 7.15 -10.23 4.64
CA CYS A 75 7.46 -11.48 5.33
C CYS A 75 6.20 -12.22 5.80
N ALA A 76 5.06 -12.05 5.11
CA ALA A 76 3.78 -12.64 5.53
C ALA A 76 3.82 -14.17 5.71
N TRP A 77 4.73 -14.86 5.03
CA TRP A 77 5.00 -16.29 5.26
C TRP A 77 5.35 -16.59 6.73
N ASP A 78 6.17 -15.76 7.35
CA ASP A 78 6.67 -15.98 8.71
C ASP A 78 5.54 -15.88 9.75
N TYR A 79 4.56 -15.02 9.48
CA TYR A 79 3.43 -14.75 10.38
C TYR A 79 2.22 -15.66 10.13
N ALA A 80 1.90 -15.96 8.86
CA ALA A 80 0.63 -16.59 8.49
C ALA A 80 0.74 -17.81 7.57
N LYS A 81 1.97 -18.24 7.23
CA LYS A 81 2.23 -19.29 6.23
C LYS A 81 1.53 -19.00 4.90
N VAL A 82 1.49 -17.71 4.54
CA VAL A 82 1.05 -17.18 3.26
C VAL A 82 2.12 -17.45 2.22
N GLU A 83 1.84 -18.36 1.28
CA GLU A 83 2.74 -18.78 0.21
C GLU A 83 3.00 -17.66 -0.82
N ASP A 84 1.99 -16.87 -1.14
CA ASP A 84 2.06 -15.82 -2.15
C ASP A 84 1.51 -14.51 -1.61
N ARG A 85 2.11 -13.39 -2.01
CA ARG A 85 1.69 -12.06 -1.58
C ARG A 85 1.68 -11.06 -2.73
N VAL A 86 0.74 -10.14 -2.65
CA VAL A 86 0.62 -9.01 -3.55
C VAL A 86 0.60 -7.73 -2.74
N LEU A 87 1.46 -6.77 -3.10
CA LEU A 87 1.47 -5.43 -2.52
C LEU A 87 0.92 -4.46 -3.55
N LEU A 88 -0.22 -3.84 -3.26
CA LEU A 88 -0.80 -2.81 -4.10
C LEU A 88 -0.38 -1.42 -3.61
N PHE A 89 -0.24 -0.49 -4.55
CA PHE A 89 -0.06 0.92 -4.23
C PHE A 89 -1.35 1.51 -3.65
N GLY A 90 -1.28 1.96 -2.40
CA GLY A 90 -2.23 2.91 -1.84
C GLY A 90 -1.86 4.34 -2.17
N ASN A 91 -2.72 5.28 -1.80
CA ASN A 91 -2.46 6.69 -2.06
C ASN A 91 -1.28 7.23 -1.23
N HIS A 92 -1.02 6.64 -0.07
CA HIS A 92 0.11 6.98 0.77
C HIS A 92 1.45 6.54 0.17
N GLU A 93 1.55 5.31 -0.33
CA GLU A 93 2.75 4.86 -1.03
C GLU A 93 3.00 5.66 -2.31
N ILE A 94 1.95 6.04 -3.04
CA ILE A 94 2.07 6.92 -4.22
C ILE A 94 2.62 8.29 -3.84
N MET A 95 2.06 8.94 -2.80
CA MET A 95 2.55 10.25 -2.34
C MET A 95 4.02 10.19 -1.91
N LEU A 96 4.42 9.17 -1.16
CA LEU A 96 5.82 8.99 -0.77
C LEU A 96 6.69 8.76 -2.01
N TRP A 97 6.29 7.86 -2.92
CA TRP A 97 7.03 7.62 -4.16
C TRP A 97 7.20 8.91 -5.00
N GLU A 98 6.17 9.74 -5.10
CA GLU A 98 6.22 11.04 -5.79
C GLU A 98 7.09 12.09 -5.07
N ALA A 99 7.17 12.03 -3.74
CA ALA A 99 8.06 12.86 -2.93
C ALA A 99 9.53 12.45 -3.08
N LEU A 100 9.79 11.16 -3.32
CA LEU A 100 11.15 10.62 -3.49
C LEU A 100 11.70 10.81 -4.91
N ASN A 101 10.84 10.79 -5.93
CA ASN A 101 11.24 10.75 -7.34
C ASN A 101 11.12 12.12 -8.04
N GLU A 102 12.12 12.44 -8.86
CA GLU A 102 12.16 13.64 -9.71
C GLU A 102 11.26 13.53 -10.95
N SER A 103 10.80 12.31 -11.26
CA SER A 103 10.40 11.88 -12.59
C SER A 103 8.91 12.08 -12.90
N GLN A 104 8.39 13.29 -12.69
CA GLN A 104 7.31 13.74 -13.58
C GLN A 104 7.94 14.75 -14.53
N PRO A 105 7.99 14.49 -15.84
CA PRO A 105 8.48 15.50 -16.77
C PRO A 105 7.63 16.76 -16.54
N PRO A 106 8.25 17.94 -16.50
CA PRO A 106 7.48 19.17 -16.44
C PRO A 106 6.49 19.15 -17.59
N ARG A 107 5.25 19.58 -17.34
CA ARG A 107 4.29 19.81 -18.43
C ARG A 107 4.97 20.69 -19.46
N LYS A 108 4.82 20.40 -20.76
CA LYS A 108 5.33 21.27 -21.85
C LYS A 108 4.98 22.72 -21.52
N GLY A 109 6.00 23.56 -21.31
CA GLY A 109 5.86 24.99 -20.97
C GLY A 109 5.93 25.35 -19.48
N GLN A 110 6.17 24.41 -18.56
CA GLN A 110 6.42 24.70 -17.14
C GLN A 110 7.91 24.44 -16.80
N PRO A 111 8.57 25.31 -16.02
CA PRO A 111 9.93 25.03 -15.55
C PRO A 111 9.98 23.75 -14.72
N THR A 112 11.08 22.98 -14.77
CA THR A 112 11.42 21.97 -13.75
C THR A 112 11.67 22.70 -12.42
N GLN A 113 10.62 22.94 -11.65
CA GLN A 113 10.76 23.69 -10.42
C GLN A 113 11.31 22.78 -9.32
N LYS A 114 12.49 23.14 -8.80
CA LYS A 114 13.04 22.65 -7.53
C LYS A 114 12.01 22.64 -6.38
N GLY A 115 10.95 23.45 -6.48
CA GLY A 115 9.81 23.51 -5.56
C GLY A 115 8.79 22.37 -5.66
N ASP A 116 8.74 21.58 -6.72
CA ASP A 116 7.71 20.53 -6.87
C ASP A 116 7.97 19.35 -5.92
N ARG A 117 9.22 18.93 -5.76
CA ARG A 117 9.57 17.84 -4.82
C ARG A 117 9.40 18.26 -3.36
N ALA A 118 9.89 19.46 -2.98
CA ALA A 118 9.74 19.97 -1.62
C ALA A 118 8.27 20.12 -1.25
N ARG A 119 7.43 20.58 -2.19
CA ARG A 119 5.99 20.65 -2.01
C ARG A 119 5.35 19.27 -1.85
N ARG A 120 5.69 18.29 -2.70
CA ARG A 120 5.16 16.91 -2.59
C ARG A 120 5.57 16.24 -1.28
N PHE A 121 6.82 16.44 -0.85
CA PHE A 121 7.31 16.01 0.46
C PHE A 121 6.46 16.60 1.58
N GLU A 122 6.23 17.92 1.56
CA GLU A 122 5.43 18.58 2.60
C GLU A 122 3.96 18.12 2.58
N ILE A 123 3.37 17.93 1.40
CA ILE A 123 2.01 17.38 1.25
C ILE A 123 1.94 15.98 1.87
N TRP A 124 2.85 15.08 1.48
CA TRP A 124 2.92 13.73 2.03
C TRP A 124 3.09 13.74 3.56
N ARG A 125 4.00 14.57 4.07
CA ARG A 125 4.25 14.73 5.50
C ARG A 125 2.98 15.15 6.25
N GLN A 126 2.25 16.14 5.72
CA GLN A 126 0.98 16.61 6.28
C GLN A 126 -0.14 15.56 6.20
N CYS A 127 -0.09 14.66 5.23
CA CYS A 127 -1.03 13.54 5.11
C CYS A 127 -0.75 12.39 6.07
N GLY A 128 0.24 12.48 6.95
CA GLY A 128 0.56 11.46 7.96
C GLY A 128 1.96 10.84 7.78
N GLY A 129 2.71 11.26 6.76
CA GLY A 129 4.09 10.84 6.53
C GLY A 129 5.07 11.19 7.65
N GLN A 130 4.71 12.14 8.53
CA GLN A 130 5.50 12.46 9.72
C GLN A 130 5.82 11.20 10.55
N ALA A 131 4.90 10.24 10.66
CA ALA A 131 5.14 9.02 11.43
C ALA A 131 6.29 8.15 10.85
N VAL A 132 6.46 8.15 9.53
CA VAL A 132 7.58 7.44 8.87
C VAL A 132 8.89 8.19 9.10
N ILE A 133 8.87 9.52 9.11
CA ILE A 133 10.03 10.35 9.47
C ILE A 133 10.47 10.01 10.90
N ASP A 134 9.54 10.03 11.85
CA ASP A 134 9.79 9.75 13.25
C ASP A 134 10.35 8.33 13.45
N GLU A 135 9.82 7.33 12.72
CA GLU A 135 10.34 5.95 12.74
C GLU A 135 11.78 5.87 12.23
N ILE A 136 12.12 6.56 11.13
CA ILE A 136 13.48 6.59 10.57
C ILE A 136 14.45 7.30 11.52
N GLU A 137 14.04 8.41 12.13
CA GLU A 137 14.85 9.17 13.07
C GLU A 137 15.09 8.38 14.37
N ALA A 138 14.09 7.62 14.85
CA ALA A 138 14.25 6.70 15.97
C ALA A 138 15.25 5.57 15.68
N LEU A 139 15.48 5.22 14.40
CA LEU A 139 16.53 4.29 13.96
C LEU A 139 17.92 4.95 13.84
N GLY A 140 18.03 6.25 14.12
CA GLY A 140 19.29 7.00 14.08
C GLY A 140 19.66 7.55 12.71
N TYR A 141 18.70 7.65 11.78
CA TYR A 141 18.93 8.21 10.45
C TYR A 141 18.18 9.53 10.28
N PRO A 142 18.79 10.58 9.69
CA PRO A 142 18.09 11.85 9.47
C PRO A 142 16.97 11.66 8.44
N ALA A 143 15.79 12.25 8.67
CA ALA A 143 14.68 12.19 7.71
C ALA A 143 13.80 13.47 7.66
N SER A 144 14.14 14.49 8.45
CA SER A 144 13.42 15.77 8.50
C SER A 144 13.40 16.59 7.20
N THR A 145 14.25 16.28 6.22
CA THR A 145 14.23 16.90 4.89
C THR A 145 14.01 15.86 3.78
N GLY A 146 13.50 16.30 2.62
CA GLY A 146 13.32 15.42 1.46
C GLY A 146 14.60 14.68 1.04
N PRO A 147 15.76 15.35 0.87
CA PRO A 147 17.01 14.68 0.57
C PRO A 147 17.46 13.66 1.64
N ASP A 148 17.31 13.99 2.92
CA ASP A 148 17.65 13.09 4.01
C ASP A 148 16.75 11.86 4.01
N LEU A 149 15.44 12.06 3.85
CA LEU A 149 14.47 10.96 3.73
C LEU A 149 14.82 10.01 2.58
N VAL A 150 15.15 10.53 1.39
CA VAL A 150 15.53 9.70 0.23
C VAL A 150 16.76 8.83 0.56
N SER A 151 17.79 9.43 1.14
CA SER A 151 19.03 8.74 1.53
C SER A 151 18.77 7.68 2.60
N SER A 152 18.04 8.04 3.65
CA SER A 152 17.78 7.20 4.82
C SER A 152 16.83 6.05 4.49
N LEU A 153 15.76 6.31 3.74
CA LEU A 153 14.81 5.27 3.34
C LEU A 153 15.46 4.21 2.46
N ARG A 154 16.36 4.60 1.54
CA ARG A 154 17.14 3.64 0.73
C ARG A 154 18.05 2.75 1.58
N LYS A 155 18.63 3.30 2.66
CA LYS A 155 19.48 2.55 3.59
C LYS A 155 18.65 1.57 4.42
N VAL A 156 17.55 2.05 5.03
CA VAL A 156 16.69 1.23 5.89
C VAL A 156 15.93 0.16 5.09
N SER A 157 15.54 0.47 3.85
CA SER A 157 14.75 -0.43 2.98
C SER A 157 15.59 -1.34 2.07
N THR A 158 16.92 -1.24 2.14
CA THR A 158 17.88 -1.96 1.28
C THR A 158 17.58 -1.84 -0.22
N GLY A 159 17.17 -0.64 -0.68
CA GLY A 159 16.80 -0.35 -2.06
C GLY A 159 15.52 0.48 -2.19
N ASP A 160 14.81 0.34 -3.31
CA ASP A 160 13.49 0.94 -3.50
C ASP A 160 12.43 0.19 -2.66
N PRO A 161 11.78 0.84 -1.68
CA PRO A 161 10.74 0.22 -0.86
C PRO A 161 9.50 -0.20 -1.66
N PHE A 162 9.32 0.29 -2.89
CA PHE A 162 8.15 0.03 -3.70
C PHE A 162 8.40 -0.85 -4.93
N ARG A 163 9.60 -1.45 -5.05
CA ARG A 163 9.99 -2.27 -6.21
C ARG A 163 9.03 -3.41 -6.56
N ASP A 164 8.36 -3.98 -5.56
CA ASP A 164 7.48 -5.15 -5.70
C ASP A 164 5.98 -4.74 -5.72
N PHE A 165 5.70 -3.43 -5.68
CA PHE A 165 4.33 -2.92 -5.69
C PHE A 165 3.78 -2.84 -7.11
N ARG A 166 2.47 -3.07 -7.23
CA ARG A 166 1.72 -2.96 -8.48
C ARG A 166 0.45 -2.14 -8.29
N SER A 167 -0.15 -1.65 -9.38
CA SER A 167 -1.37 -0.84 -9.28
C SER A 167 -2.61 -1.67 -8.94
N HIS A 168 -2.66 -2.92 -9.38
CA HIS A 168 -3.82 -3.80 -9.25
C HIS A 168 -3.40 -5.27 -9.34
N HIS A 169 -4.32 -6.17 -9.00
CA HIS A 169 -4.17 -7.62 -9.16
C HIS A 169 -5.48 -8.25 -9.63
N VAL A 170 -5.36 -9.35 -10.37
CA VAL A 170 -6.51 -10.16 -10.79
C VAL A 170 -6.29 -11.58 -10.28
N GLU A 171 -7.30 -12.13 -9.61
CA GLU A 171 -7.31 -13.52 -9.17
C GLU A 171 -8.65 -14.17 -9.54
N GLY A 172 -8.63 -15.14 -10.45
CA GLY A 172 -9.85 -15.67 -11.04
C GLY A 172 -10.65 -14.56 -11.74
N ASP A 173 -11.89 -14.33 -11.33
CA ASP A 173 -12.74 -13.24 -11.83
C ASP A 173 -12.72 -11.99 -10.92
N LEU A 174 -11.94 -12.02 -9.83
CA LEU A 174 -11.85 -10.94 -8.87
C LEU A 174 -10.78 -9.93 -9.29
N PHE A 175 -11.13 -8.65 -9.18
CA PHE A 175 -10.25 -7.52 -9.46
C PHE A 175 -9.96 -6.75 -8.16
N PHE A 176 -8.68 -6.64 -7.80
CA PHE A 176 -8.22 -5.96 -6.60
C PHE A 176 -7.47 -4.68 -6.96
N VAL A 177 -7.88 -3.60 -6.32
CA VAL A 177 -7.31 -2.26 -6.47
C VAL A 177 -7.54 -1.50 -5.18
N HIS A 178 -6.73 -0.48 -4.90
CA HIS A 178 -6.79 0.24 -3.63
C HIS A 178 -8.15 0.88 -3.34
N ALA A 179 -8.57 1.86 -4.14
CA ALA A 179 -9.82 2.59 -3.90
C ALA A 179 -10.94 2.21 -4.88
N GLY A 180 -10.65 2.12 -6.18
CA GLY A 180 -11.66 1.68 -7.15
C GLY A 180 -11.31 1.98 -8.61
N ILE A 181 -12.24 1.63 -9.49
CA ILE A 181 -12.18 1.91 -10.94
C ILE A 181 -13.48 2.56 -11.40
N ASP A 182 -13.38 3.45 -12.37
CA ASP A 182 -14.55 4.05 -13.02
C ASP A 182 -15.15 3.04 -14.01
N PRO A 183 -16.39 2.57 -13.81
CA PRO A 183 -17.01 1.58 -14.69
C PRO A 183 -17.37 2.15 -16.07
N LEU A 184 -17.36 3.48 -16.24
CA LEU A 184 -17.66 4.14 -17.51
C LEU A 184 -16.42 4.36 -18.37
N VAL A 185 -15.23 4.04 -17.86
CA VAL A 185 -13.96 4.19 -18.56
C VAL A 185 -13.35 2.81 -18.76
N ASP A 186 -12.72 2.61 -19.92
CA ASP A 186 -11.93 1.40 -20.15
C ASP A 186 -10.92 1.19 -19.01
N ARG A 187 -10.91 -0.03 -18.45
CA ARG A 187 -10.14 -0.34 -17.24
C ARG A 187 -8.64 -0.18 -17.46
N GLU A 188 -8.11 -0.63 -18.59
CA GLU A 188 -6.67 -0.48 -18.86
C GLU A 188 -6.28 0.98 -19.00
N HIS A 189 -7.11 1.76 -19.70
CA HIS A 189 -6.92 3.19 -19.83
C HIS A 189 -6.96 3.90 -18.47
N PHE A 190 -7.93 3.55 -17.62
CA PHE A 190 -8.08 4.13 -16.29
C PHE A 190 -6.85 3.85 -15.40
N LEU A 191 -6.34 2.62 -15.43
CA LEU A 191 -5.17 2.20 -14.65
C LEU A 191 -3.86 2.85 -15.11
N LYS A 192 -3.75 3.21 -16.40
CA LYS A 192 -2.58 3.92 -16.98
C LYS A 192 -2.62 5.45 -16.75
N SER A 193 -3.68 5.98 -16.11
CA SER A 193 -3.85 7.42 -15.91
C SER A 193 -2.68 8.04 -15.12
N PRO A 194 -2.14 9.23 -15.52
CA PRO A 194 -0.93 9.86 -14.98
C PRO A 194 -1.03 10.41 -13.54
N LYS A 195 -1.92 9.88 -12.71
CA LYS A 195 -2.11 10.25 -11.29
C LYS A 195 -2.52 9.07 -10.41
N ALA A 196 -2.45 7.84 -10.94
CA ALA A 196 -2.94 6.66 -10.24
C ALA A 196 -4.35 6.88 -9.64
N ARG A 197 -5.31 7.34 -10.48
CA ARG A 197 -6.67 7.73 -10.03
C ARG A 197 -7.36 6.62 -9.24
N TYR A 198 -7.01 5.37 -9.52
CA TYR A 198 -7.49 4.19 -8.83
C TYR A 198 -7.21 4.17 -7.32
N ALA A 199 -6.24 4.95 -6.84
CA ALA A 199 -5.91 5.08 -5.43
C ALA A 199 -6.64 6.24 -4.74
N TRP A 200 -7.32 7.11 -5.49
CA TRP A 200 -7.89 8.36 -4.97
C TRP A 200 -9.41 8.45 -5.09
N VAL A 201 -10.08 7.34 -5.44
CA VAL A 201 -11.54 7.28 -5.54
C VAL A 201 -12.15 7.44 -4.15
N ARG A 202 -12.93 8.51 -3.96
CA ARG A 202 -13.58 8.83 -2.66
C ARG A 202 -15.10 8.87 -2.72
N LEU A 203 -15.65 8.85 -3.92
CA LEU A 203 -17.09 8.86 -4.16
C LEU A 203 -17.48 7.59 -4.92
N PRO A 204 -18.67 7.02 -4.66
CA PRO A 204 -19.17 5.92 -5.45
C PRO A 204 -19.23 6.35 -6.91
N PHE A 205 -18.77 5.48 -7.81
CA PHE A 205 -19.17 5.55 -9.22
C PHE A 205 -20.64 5.14 -9.42
N LEU A 206 -21.28 4.65 -8.36
CA LEU A 206 -22.66 4.23 -8.30
C LEU A 206 -23.56 5.45 -8.06
N ILE A 207 -23.72 6.27 -9.09
CA ILE A 207 -24.95 7.03 -9.25
C ILE A 207 -25.81 6.16 -10.17
N HIS A 208 -26.76 5.45 -9.59
CA HIS A 208 -27.86 4.83 -10.31
C HIS A 208 -29.06 5.77 -10.25
#